data_AF-A0A7V9ULZ9-F1
#
_entry.id   AF-A0A7V9ULZ9-F1
#
_cell.length_a   1.000
_cell.length_b   1.000
_cell.length_c   1.000
_cell.angle_alpha   90.00
_cell.angle_beta   90.00
_cell.angle_gamma   90.00
#
_symmetry.space_group_name_H-M   'P 1'
#
loop_
_entity.id
_entity.type
_entity.pdbx_description
1 polymer ?
#
loop_
_entity_poly.entity_id
_entity_poly.type
_entity_poly.pdbx_seq_one_letter_code
_entity_poly.pdbx_strand_id
1 'polypeptide(L)'
;ETTVAPNTDANASEKRETRKAAKAQAEVARSEREQNDTEETETVVEIAAAPISNVRSLAKHTNTEELEMNKRQDKIAIAQSIENEEVALAAEPVAPIVPLAFNNTLRALKQQVDPNVIKTREGWKDRQGNTHMVEYVEWHAVADILDRIAPTWQHAVRNVAQIGDMVAVTAAITIDGVTREGVGTGTAESEMGIKKAEHDALKRAAVKFGIARELYQRESEVIEREGTAPQSEFPRDPLAKSMADLVTPKQLGMIRALAREAGVDVEEECQSVLRCKTDELSMRAASSFIDHLKNLQQEAASGMRRAS
;
A
#
# COMPACT_ATOMS: atom_id res chain seq x y z
N GLU A 1 -2.65 -60.87 39.37
CA GLU A 1 -3.79 -59.93 39.50
C GLU A 1 -3.39 -58.63 38.83
N THR A 2 -3.98 -58.33 37.67
CA THR A 2 -3.69 -57.15 36.86
C THR A 2 -5.02 -56.44 36.64
N THR A 3 -5.22 -55.32 37.33
CA THR A 3 -6.43 -54.49 37.25
C THR A 3 -6.31 -53.52 36.08
N VAL A 4 -7.22 -53.66 35.11
CA VAL A 4 -7.42 -52.77 33.96
C VAL A 4 -8.38 -51.65 34.36
N ALA A 5 -8.01 -50.38 34.12
CA ALA A 5 -8.87 -49.21 34.29
C ALA A 5 -9.61 -48.87 32.98
N PRO A 6 -10.84 -48.32 33.02
CA PRO A 6 -11.64 -48.03 31.84
C PRO A 6 -11.37 -46.62 31.27
N ASN A 7 -11.44 -46.54 29.95
CA ASN A 7 -11.19 -45.36 29.13
C ASN A 7 -12.48 -44.50 29.03
N THR A 8 -12.41 -43.20 29.33
CA THR A 8 -13.54 -42.26 29.29
C THR A 8 -13.18 -41.02 28.48
N ASP A 9 -13.26 -41.11 27.14
CA ASP A 9 -13.01 -39.96 26.25
C ASP A 9 -13.86 -39.99 24.97
N ALA A 10 -15.15 -40.35 25.07
CA ALA A 10 -16.07 -40.33 23.93
C ALA A 10 -17.09 -39.17 23.94
N ASN A 11 -17.28 -38.46 25.06
CA ASN A 11 -18.40 -37.52 25.23
C ASN A 11 -18.08 -36.03 24.97
N ALA A 12 -16.84 -35.68 24.62
CA ALA A 12 -16.44 -34.29 24.40
C ALA A 12 -16.68 -33.82 22.95
N SER A 13 -16.84 -34.74 21.99
CA SER A 13 -16.96 -34.43 20.56
C SER A 13 -18.38 -33.97 20.18
N GLU A 14 -19.43 -34.62 20.70
CA GLU A 14 -20.83 -34.33 20.32
C GLU A 14 -21.34 -32.96 20.82
N LYS A 15 -20.80 -32.45 21.93
CA LYS A 15 -21.15 -31.12 22.46
C LYS A 15 -20.59 -29.97 21.60
N ARG A 16 -19.61 -30.22 20.72
CA ARG A 16 -18.99 -29.19 19.89
C ARG A 16 -19.68 -29.04 18.53
N GLU A 17 -20.26 -30.13 18.01
CA GLU A 17 -21.01 -30.10 16.74
C GLU A 17 -22.39 -29.47 16.91
N THR A 18 -23.08 -29.75 18.02
CA THR A 18 -24.40 -29.16 18.33
C THR A 18 -24.36 -27.64 18.49
N ARG A 19 -23.27 -27.07 19.02
CA ARG A 19 -23.07 -25.61 19.12
C ARG A 19 -22.77 -24.93 17.77
N LYS A 20 -22.17 -25.65 16.82
CA LYS A 20 -21.88 -25.13 15.47
C LYS A 20 -23.15 -25.05 14.62
N ALA A 21 -24.03 -26.05 14.73
CA ALA A 21 -25.31 -26.07 14.02
C ALA A 21 -26.27 -24.96 14.51
N ALA A 22 -26.32 -24.71 15.81
CA ALA A 22 -27.18 -23.64 16.38
C ALA A 22 -26.75 -22.23 15.97
N LYS A 23 -25.44 -22.00 15.73
CA LYS A 23 -24.93 -20.69 15.30
C LYS A 23 -25.21 -20.41 13.81
N ALA A 24 -25.19 -21.45 12.97
CA ALA A 24 -25.52 -21.32 11.55
C ALA A 24 -27.01 -21.03 11.31
N GLN A 25 -27.91 -21.59 12.11
CA GLN A 25 -29.36 -21.31 12.00
C GLN A 25 -29.74 -19.89 12.45
N ALA A 26 -29.00 -19.30 13.40
CA ALA A 26 -29.24 -17.93 13.84
C ALA A 26 -28.78 -16.86 12.83
N GLU A 27 -27.84 -17.19 11.94
CA GLU A 27 -27.31 -16.26 10.94
C GLU A 27 -28.20 -16.20 9.68
N VAL A 28 -28.81 -17.33 9.31
CA VAL A 28 -29.82 -17.40 8.23
C VAL A 28 -31.11 -16.66 8.61
N ALA A 29 -31.58 -16.81 9.85
CA ALA A 29 -32.77 -16.10 10.34
C ALA A 29 -32.60 -14.58 10.46
N ARG A 30 -31.35 -14.08 10.48
CA ARG A 30 -31.05 -12.63 10.51
C ARG A 30 -31.01 -12.02 9.11
N SER A 31 -30.67 -12.81 8.08
CA SER A 31 -30.64 -12.38 6.68
C SER A 31 -32.03 -12.24 6.05
N GLU A 32 -33.03 -12.96 6.54
CA GLU A 32 -34.41 -12.89 5.99
C GLU A 32 -35.24 -11.72 6.55
N ARG A 33 -34.72 -10.98 7.54
CA ARG A 33 -35.44 -9.86 8.17
C ARG A 33 -35.11 -8.48 7.59
N GLU A 34 -34.13 -8.36 6.70
CA GLU A 34 -33.70 -7.07 6.11
C GLU A 34 -34.17 -6.84 4.66
N GLN A 35 -35.01 -7.72 4.10
CA GLN A 35 -35.51 -7.59 2.71
C GLN A 35 -36.97 -7.15 2.59
N ASN A 36 -37.62 -6.68 3.66
CA ASN A 36 -39.08 -6.52 3.67
C ASN A 36 -39.59 -5.13 4.10
N ASP A 37 -38.92 -4.04 3.70
CA ASP A 37 -39.43 -2.68 3.89
C ASP A 37 -39.08 -1.77 2.70
N THR A 38 -39.74 -1.95 1.55
CA THR A 38 -39.95 -0.85 0.59
C THR A 38 -41.14 -1.15 -0.34
N GLU A 39 -42.37 -0.91 0.14
CA GLU A 39 -43.55 -0.77 -0.73
C GLU A 39 -44.28 0.56 -0.46
N GLU A 40 -44.41 1.32 -1.55
CA GLU A 40 -45.49 2.23 -1.96
C GLU A 40 -45.81 3.54 -1.20
N THR A 41 -45.81 4.66 -1.94
CA THR A 41 -47.08 5.24 -2.45
C THR A 41 -46.85 6.37 -3.48
N GLU A 42 -47.35 6.16 -4.69
CA GLU A 42 -47.64 7.19 -5.69
C GLU A 42 -49.00 7.86 -5.40
N THR A 43 -49.13 9.15 -5.74
CA THR A 43 -50.43 9.73 -6.14
C THR A 43 -50.28 10.64 -7.36
N VAL A 44 -51.09 10.31 -8.36
CA VAL A 44 -51.28 10.85 -9.71
C VAL A 44 -52.11 12.15 -9.70
N VAL A 45 -51.88 13.11 -10.62
CA VAL A 45 -52.94 13.78 -11.42
C VAL A 45 -52.43 14.22 -12.81
N GLU A 46 -53.24 13.84 -13.80
CA GLU A 46 -53.25 13.94 -15.27
C GLU A 46 -53.52 15.41 -15.77
N ILE A 47 -53.25 15.85 -17.02
CA ILE A 47 -54.23 15.89 -18.15
C ILE A 47 -53.58 16.47 -19.45
N ALA A 48 -53.69 15.67 -20.52
CA ALA A 48 -54.03 15.92 -21.96
C ALA A 48 -53.48 17.08 -22.85
N ALA A 49 -52.69 16.66 -23.86
CA ALA A 49 -52.93 16.65 -25.33
C ALA A 49 -53.42 17.87 -26.17
N ALA A 50 -52.50 18.36 -27.05
CA ALA A 50 -52.58 18.47 -28.54
C ALA A 50 -53.42 19.62 -29.22
N PRO A 51 -53.31 19.92 -30.55
CA PRO A 51 -52.18 19.91 -31.52
C PRO A 51 -52.21 21.02 -32.66
N ILE A 52 -51.29 20.88 -33.65
CA ILE A 52 -51.30 21.24 -35.11
C ILE A 52 -50.94 22.66 -35.67
N SER A 53 -49.93 22.67 -36.56
CA SER A 53 -49.93 23.13 -37.98
C SER A 53 -49.06 24.33 -38.45
N ASN A 54 -48.41 24.06 -39.60
CA ASN A 54 -48.14 24.93 -40.77
C ASN A 54 -46.87 25.80 -40.92
N VAL A 55 -45.88 25.21 -41.62
CA VAL A 55 -45.23 25.64 -42.89
C VAL A 55 -45.28 27.14 -43.28
N ARG A 56 -44.11 27.82 -43.38
CA ARG A 56 -43.55 28.37 -44.65
C ARG A 56 -42.18 29.06 -44.49
N SER A 57 -41.41 28.92 -45.55
CA SER A 57 -40.07 29.45 -45.94
C SER A 57 -39.87 30.97 -45.92
N LEU A 58 -38.64 31.46 -45.68
CA LEU A 58 -37.77 32.16 -46.66
C LEU A 58 -36.54 32.84 -45.99
N ALA A 59 -35.53 33.10 -46.82
CA ALA A 59 -34.12 33.34 -46.54
C ALA A 59 -33.72 34.72 -45.95
N LYS A 60 -32.54 34.70 -45.29
CA LYS A 60 -31.41 35.67 -45.26
C LYS A 60 -31.61 37.06 -44.61
N HIS A 61 -30.75 37.33 -43.61
CA HIS A 61 -30.12 38.58 -43.12
C HIS A 61 -29.91 38.37 -41.60
N THR A 62 -28.81 38.64 -40.88
CA THR A 62 -27.52 39.29 -41.10
C THR A 62 -26.62 38.93 -39.91
N ASN A 63 -25.36 38.62 -40.20
CA ASN A 63 -24.33 38.09 -39.31
C ASN A 63 -23.67 39.21 -38.46
N THR A 64 -24.45 39.90 -37.64
CA THR A 64 -23.98 41.06 -36.84
C THR A 64 -24.16 40.90 -35.34
N GLU A 65 -25.11 40.08 -34.87
CA GLU A 65 -25.38 39.90 -33.43
C GLU A 65 -24.43 38.86 -32.78
N GLU A 66 -23.96 37.85 -33.51
CA GLU A 66 -23.00 36.85 -32.98
C GLU A 66 -21.62 37.45 -32.66
N LEU A 67 -21.18 38.45 -33.43
CA LEU A 67 -19.89 39.13 -33.22
C LEU A 67 -19.91 40.09 -32.01
N GLU A 68 -21.07 40.62 -31.64
CA GLU A 68 -21.24 41.47 -30.46
C GLU A 68 -21.33 40.65 -29.16
N MET A 69 -21.89 39.43 -29.22
CA MET A 69 -21.93 38.53 -28.06
C MET A 69 -20.53 38.00 -27.70
N ASN A 70 -19.70 37.65 -28.69
CA ASN A 70 -18.32 37.17 -28.43
C ASN A 70 -17.43 38.28 -27.82
N LYS A 71 -17.54 39.54 -28.29
CA LYS A 71 -16.79 40.67 -27.72
C LYS A 71 -17.19 41.02 -26.28
N ARG A 72 -18.42 40.71 -25.86
CA ARG A 72 -18.86 40.90 -24.47
C ARG A 72 -18.37 39.77 -23.56
N GLN A 73 -18.36 38.53 -24.07
CA GLN A 73 -17.81 37.38 -23.34
C GLN A 73 -16.29 37.50 -23.11
N ASP A 74 -15.53 37.96 -24.11
CA ASP A 74 -14.09 38.17 -23.97
C ASP A 74 -13.73 39.28 -22.97
N LYS A 75 -14.53 40.35 -22.91
CA LYS A 75 -14.33 41.43 -21.92
C LYS A 75 -14.63 40.99 -20.49
N ILE A 76 -15.60 40.11 -20.29
CA ILE A 76 -15.94 39.56 -18.98
C ILE A 76 -14.85 38.57 -18.53
N ALA A 77 -14.33 37.75 -19.44
CA ALA A 77 -13.23 36.82 -19.15
C ALA A 77 -11.94 37.57 -18.76
N ILE A 78 -11.62 38.67 -19.44
CA ILE A 78 -10.44 39.50 -19.13
C ILE A 78 -10.58 40.21 -17.78
N ALA A 79 -11.78 40.71 -17.45
CA ALA A 79 -12.03 41.33 -16.14
C ALA A 79 -11.93 40.31 -14.99
N GLN A 80 -12.44 39.09 -15.19
CA GLN A 80 -12.32 38.00 -14.20
C GLN A 80 -10.88 37.49 -14.06
N SER A 81 -10.05 37.51 -15.10
CA SER A 81 -8.64 37.17 -14.97
C SER A 81 -7.86 38.24 -14.18
N ILE A 82 -8.19 39.52 -14.34
CA ILE A 82 -7.52 40.62 -13.65
C ILE A 82 -7.89 40.66 -12.16
N GLU A 83 -9.17 40.43 -11.82
CA GLU A 83 -9.60 40.32 -10.41
C GLU A 83 -9.00 39.10 -9.71
N ASN A 84 -8.81 37.98 -10.41
CA ASN A 84 -8.15 36.79 -9.83
C ASN A 84 -6.63 36.95 -9.67
N GLU A 85 -5.98 37.74 -10.52
CA GLU A 85 -4.53 38.00 -10.45
C GLU A 85 -4.21 39.05 -9.36
N GLU A 86 -5.09 40.03 -9.15
CA GLU A 86 -4.94 41.03 -8.08
C GLU A 86 -5.22 40.46 -6.68
N VAL A 87 -6.08 39.44 -6.56
CA VAL A 87 -6.28 38.67 -5.31
C VAL A 87 -5.12 37.69 -5.04
N ALA A 88 -4.43 37.21 -6.07
CA ALA A 88 -3.31 36.29 -5.92
C ALA A 88 -2.00 36.97 -5.44
N LEU A 89 -1.83 38.27 -5.70
CA LEU A 89 -0.62 39.04 -5.32
C LEU A 89 -0.66 39.65 -3.91
N ALA A 90 -1.78 39.54 -3.19
CA ALA A 90 -1.93 40.04 -1.81
C ALA A 90 -1.79 38.96 -0.72
N ALA A 91 -1.51 37.70 -1.09
CA ALA A 91 -1.26 36.63 -0.14
C ALA A 91 0.24 36.52 0.16
N GLU A 92 0.73 37.37 1.06
CA GLU A 92 1.97 37.11 1.79
C GLU A 92 1.95 35.67 2.35
N PRO A 93 3.03 34.88 2.24
CA PRO A 93 3.09 33.57 2.86
C PRO A 93 3.14 33.74 4.38
N VAL A 94 1.97 33.85 5.01
CA VAL A 94 1.85 33.81 6.46
C VAL A 94 2.35 32.44 6.90
N ALA A 95 3.61 32.38 7.34
CA ALA A 95 4.16 31.20 7.98
C ALA A 95 3.14 30.75 9.04
N PRO A 96 2.71 29.48 9.05
CA PRO A 96 1.70 29.02 9.99
C PRO A 96 2.23 29.33 11.39
N ILE A 97 1.57 30.26 12.08
CA ILE A 97 1.90 30.65 13.45
C ILE A 97 1.60 29.41 14.29
N VAL A 98 2.60 28.56 14.45
CA VAL A 98 2.50 27.37 15.27
C VAL A 98 2.24 27.84 16.69
N PRO A 99 1.05 27.57 17.27
CA PRO A 99 0.74 28.04 18.61
C PRO A 99 1.78 27.49 19.59
N LEU A 100 2.22 28.28 20.58
CA LEU A 100 3.13 27.82 21.65
C LEU A 100 2.63 26.53 22.33
N ALA A 101 1.30 26.33 22.35
CA ALA A 101 0.64 25.11 22.80
C ALA A 101 1.07 23.86 21.99
N PHE A 102 1.17 23.96 20.66
CA PHE A 102 1.54 22.83 19.80
C PHE A 102 2.97 22.35 20.05
N ASN A 103 3.91 23.26 20.35
CA ASN A 103 5.27 22.87 20.70
C ASN A 103 5.34 22.05 22.00
N ASN A 104 4.46 22.35 22.97
CA ASN A 104 4.33 21.56 24.19
C ASN A 104 3.70 20.20 23.91
N THR A 105 2.66 20.15 23.08
CA THR A 105 2.05 18.90 22.59
C THR A 105 3.09 18.02 21.90
N LEU A 106 3.87 18.58 20.97
CA LEU A 106 4.97 17.86 20.30
C LEU A 106 6.03 17.36 21.28
N ARG A 107 6.37 18.15 22.31
CA ARG A 107 7.34 17.73 23.32
C ARG A 107 6.81 16.53 24.12
N ALA A 108 5.52 16.53 24.45
CA ALA A 108 4.88 15.41 25.13
C ALA A 108 4.78 14.16 24.23
N LEU A 109 4.42 14.33 22.96
CA LEU A 109 4.36 13.22 21.97
C LEU A 109 5.72 12.59 21.67
N LYS A 110 6.82 13.32 21.89
CA LYS A 110 8.21 12.83 21.74
C LYS A 110 8.74 12.08 22.96
N GLN A 111 7.98 12.01 24.05
CA GLN A 111 8.40 11.22 25.21
C GLN A 111 8.47 9.74 24.84
N GLN A 112 9.41 9.01 25.45
CA GLN A 112 9.57 7.58 25.20
C GLN A 112 8.29 6.83 25.54
N VAL A 113 7.90 5.89 24.68
CA VAL A 113 6.74 5.05 24.91
C VAL A 113 7.02 4.07 26.05
N ASP A 114 6.00 3.79 26.86
CA ASP A 114 6.08 2.79 27.93
C ASP A 114 6.51 1.42 27.35
N PRO A 115 7.56 0.78 27.89
CA PRO A 115 8.01 -0.54 27.45
C PRO A 115 6.92 -1.61 27.40
N ASN A 116 5.88 -1.52 28.25
CA ASN A 116 4.79 -2.49 28.28
C ASN A 116 3.89 -2.46 27.03
N VAL A 117 3.91 -1.35 26.30
CA VAL A 117 3.12 -1.14 25.09
C VAL A 117 3.86 -1.63 23.84
N ILE A 118 5.18 -1.76 23.95
CA ILE A 118 6.04 -2.23 22.88
C ILE A 118 5.87 -3.75 22.75
N LYS A 119 5.54 -4.19 21.54
CA LYS A 119 5.47 -5.61 21.18
C LYS A 119 6.62 -5.95 20.26
N THR A 120 6.93 -7.23 20.17
CA THR A 120 7.99 -7.72 19.29
C THR A 120 7.41 -8.75 18.32
N ARG A 121 7.84 -8.67 17.06
CA ARG A 121 7.49 -9.65 16.03
C ARG A 121 8.72 -10.07 15.24
N GLU A 122 8.61 -11.18 14.54
CA GLU A 122 9.60 -11.55 13.52
C GLU A 122 9.60 -10.48 12.43
N GLY A 123 10.76 -9.84 12.21
CA GLY A 123 10.95 -8.82 11.22
C GLY A 123 11.50 -9.40 9.93
N TRP A 124 12.82 -9.32 9.78
CA TRP A 124 13.54 -9.79 8.60
C TRP A 124 14.44 -10.98 8.94
N LYS A 125 14.79 -11.78 7.94
CA LYS A 125 15.75 -12.87 8.07
C LYS A 125 17.03 -12.49 7.34
N ASP A 126 18.17 -12.67 7.99
CA ASP A 126 19.47 -12.47 7.38
C ASP A 126 19.80 -13.65 6.42
N ARG A 127 20.81 -13.46 5.56
CA ARG A 127 21.36 -14.47 4.63
C ARG A 127 21.77 -15.76 5.35
N GLN A 128 22.16 -15.67 6.62
CA GLN A 128 22.54 -16.80 7.46
C GLN A 128 21.33 -17.56 8.04
N GLY A 129 20.10 -17.11 7.75
CA GLY A 129 18.86 -17.72 8.23
C GLY A 129 18.41 -17.26 9.62
N ASN A 130 19.13 -16.32 10.24
CA ASN A 130 18.79 -15.76 11.55
C ASN A 130 17.57 -14.82 11.43
N THR A 131 16.57 -15.00 12.30
CA THR A 131 15.39 -14.12 12.36
C THR A 131 15.66 -12.95 13.28
N HIS A 132 15.63 -11.73 12.75
CA HIS A 132 15.74 -10.50 13.51
C HIS A 132 14.36 -10.08 14.02
N MET A 133 14.29 -9.85 15.32
CA MET A 133 13.06 -9.45 16.01
C MET A 133 12.91 -7.92 15.91
N VAL A 134 11.75 -7.46 15.45
CA VAL A 134 11.42 -6.03 15.29
C VAL A 134 10.39 -5.62 16.33
N GLU A 135 10.72 -4.55 17.03
CA GLU A 135 9.85 -3.91 18.00
C GLU A 135 8.82 -3.01 17.28
N TYR A 136 7.58 -3.04 17.74
CA TYR A 136 6.50 -2.26 17.17
C TYR A 136 5.44 -1.89 18.21
N VAL A 137 4.68 -0.83 17.92
CA VAL A 137 3.50 -0.43 18.70
C VAL A 137 2.23 -0.78 17.91
N GLU A 138 1.22 -1.24 18.63
CA GLU A 138 -0.11 -1.49 18.07
C GLU A 138 -0.84 -0.18 17.75
N TRP A 139 -1.70 -0.20 16.74
CA TRP A 139 -2.39 1.01 16.28
C TRP A 139 -3.27 1.62 17.38
N HIS A 140 -3.95 0.80 18.19
CA HIS A 140 -4.83 1.27 19.26
C HIS A 140 -4.04 2.02 20.33
N ALA A 141 -2.83 1.57 20.66
CA ALA A 141 -1.99 2.24 21.64
C ALA A 141 -1.48 3.60 21.13
N VAL A 142 -1.26 3.74 19.82
CA VAL A 142 -0.96 5.04 19.21
C VAL A 142 -2.17 5.98 19.33
N ALA A 143 -3.37 5.47 19.07
CA ALA A 143 -4.61 6.24 19.26
C ALA A 143 -4.80 6.66 20.73
N ASP A 144 -4.60 5.75 21.68
CA ASP A 144 -4.72 6.04 23.12
C ASP A 144 -3.72 7.12 23.59
N ILE A 145 -2.51 7.14 23.01
CA ILE A 145 -1.50 8.18 23.28
C ILE A 145 -1.96 9.53 22.70
N LEU A 146 -2.49 9.52 21.48
CA LEU A 146 -3.02 10.72 20.83
C LEU A 146 -4.22 11.29 21.59
N ASP A 147 -5.17 10.46 22.00
CA ASP A 147 -6.34 10.87 22.80
C ASP A 147 -5.93 11.52 24.14
N ARG A 148 -4.88 10.99 24.78
CA ARG A 148 -4.39 11.49 26.07
C ARG A 148 -3.64 12.82 25.96
N ILE A 149 -2.79 12.96 24.93
CA ILE A 149 -1.84 14.08 24.82
C ILE A 149 -2.39 15.19 23.93
N ALA A 150 -3.11 14.84 22.88
CA ALA A 150 -3.60 15.73 21.83
C ALA A 150 -5.05 15.39 21.46
N PRO A 151 -6.03 15.57 22.36
CA PRO A 151 -7.43 15.16 22.13
C PRO A 151 -8.10 15.88 20.95
N THR A 152 -7.50 16.95 20.43
CA THR A 152 -7.92 17.67 19.21
C THR A 152 -7.46 17.00 17.92
N TRP A 153 -6.77 15.86 17.99
CA TRP A 153 -6.26 15.18 16.81
C TRP A 153 -7.38 14.67 15.90
N GLN A 154 -7.09 14.64 14.60
CA GLN A 154 -8.02 14.15 13.58
C GLN A 154 -7.30 13.15 12.68
N HIS A 155 -8.04 12.14 12.21
CA HIS A 155 -7.59 11.15 11.24
C HIS A 155 -8.40 11.26 9.95
N ALA A 156 -7.72 11.25 8.81
CA ALA A 156 -8.37 11.19 7.50
C ALA A 156 -7.57 10.30 6.54
N VAL A 157 -8.24 9.36 5.88
CA VAL A 157 -7.65 8.61 4.77
C VAL A 157 -7.69 9.48 3.52
N ARG A 158 -6.52 9.85 2.99
CA ARG A 158 -6.37 10.76 1.84
C ARG A 158 -6.41 10.03 0.50
N ASN A 159 -5.78 8.86 0.45
CA ASN A 159 -5.64 8.10 -0.79
C ASN A 159 -5.59 6.60 -0.49
N VAL A 160 -6.22 5.80 -1.36
CA VAL A 160 -6.13 4.35 -1.36
C VAL A 160 -5.79 3.94 -2.79
N ALA A 161 -4.57 3.45 -3.00
CA ALA A 161 -4.07 3.05 -4.30
C ALA A 161 -3.72 1.56 -4.30
N GLN A 162 -4.35 0.79 -5.18
CA GLN A 162 -3.96 -0.60 -5.41
C GLN A 162 -2.83 -0.65 -6.44
N ILE A 163 -1.73 -1.30 -6.07
CA ILE A 163 -0.52 -1.47 -6.87
C ILE A 163 -0.25 -2.98 -6.96
N GLY A 164 -0.75 -3.62 -8.02
CA GLY A 164 -0.66 -5.07 -8.19
C GLY A 164 -1.44 -5.83 -7.10
N ASP A 165 -0.73 -6.68 -6.37
CA ASP A 165 -1.22 -7.50 -5.24
C ASP A 165 -1.19 -6.75 -3.90
N MET A 166 -0.71 -5.51 -3.88
CA MET A 166 -0.63 -4.67 -2.69
C MET A 166 -1.57 -3.47 -2.75
N VAL A 167 -1.99 -3.01 -1.58
CA VAL A 167 -2.71 -1.75 -1.40
C VAL A 167 -1.84 -0.79 -0.58
N ALA A 168 -1.70 0.43 -1.09
CA ALA A 168 -1.04 1.54 -0.42
C ALA A 168 -2.10 2.53 0.06
N VAL A 169 -2.16 2.76 1.37
CA VAL A 169 -3.08 3.71 2.00
C VAL A 169 -2.29 4.90 2.50
N THR A 170 -2.71 6.11 2.14
CA THR A 170 -2.17 7.36 2.67
C THR A 170 -3.13 7.92 3.70
N ALA A 171 -2.69 8.01 4.96
CA ALA A 171 -3.46 8.59 6.06
C ALA A 171 -2.83 9.93 6.49
N ALA A 172 -3.66 10.90 6.83
CA ALA A 172 -3.28 12.19 7.38
C ALA A 172 -3.72 12.28 8.85
N ILE A 173 -2.80 12.67 9.72
CA ILE A 173 -3.10 13.09 11.10
C ILE A 173 -2.95 14.59 11.18
N THR A 174 -3.97 15.26 11.72
CA THR A 174 -3.97 16.71 11.96
C THR A 174 -4.02 16.96 13.46
N ILE A 175 -3.09 17.75 14.01
CA ILE A 175 -3.05 18.17 15.41
C ILE A 175 -2.86 19.68 15.46
N ASP A 176 -3.78 20.40 16.09
CA ASP A 176 -3.75 21.87 16.25
C ASP A 176 -3.41 22.63 14.95
N GLY A 177 -3.99 22.18 13.83
CA GLY A 177 -3.80 22.78 12.49
C GLY A 177 -2.57 22.30 11.71
N VAL A 178 -1.70 21.47 12.30
CA VAL A 178 -0.56 20.87 11.61
C VAL A 178 -0.91 19.46 11.14
N THR A 179 -0.82 19.24 9.83
CA THR A 179 -1.12 17.95 9.20
C THR A 179 0.17 17.23 8.81
N ARG A 180 0.29 15.93 9.13
CA ARG A 180 1.36 15.07 8.63
C ARG A 180 0.77 13.77 8.09
N GLU A 181 1.30 13.35 6.96
CA GLU A 181 0.80 12.17 6.25
C GLU A 181 1.72 10.97 6.44
N GLY A 182 1.16 9.77 6.44
CA GLY A 182 1.86 8.49 6.48
C GLY A 182 1.32 7.57 5.41
N VAL A 183 2.19 6.73 4.85
CA VAL A 183 1.81 5.75 3.83
C VAL A 183 2.02 4.36 4.39
N GLY A 184 0.96 3.57 4.48
CA GLY A 184 1.00 2.18 4.91
C GLY A 184 0.67 1.23 3.77
N THR A 185 1.17 0.01 3.87
CA THR A 185 1.04 -1.01 2.82
C THR A 185 0.48 -2.31 3.36
N GLY A 186 -0.33 -2.99 2.58
CA GLY A 186 -0.87 -4.31 2.91
C GLY A 186 -1.23 -5.10 1.66
N THR A 187 -1.67 -6.35 1.83
CA THR A 187 -2.12 -7.20 0.72
C THR A 187 -3.50 -6.75 0.24
N ALA A 188 -3.70 -6.65 -1.07
CA ALA A 188 -4.98 -6.24 -1.66
C ALA A 188 -6.02 -7.38 -1.66
N GLU A 189 -5.58 -8.63 -1.60
CA GLU A 189 -6.44 -9.82 -1.69
C GLU A 189 -7.32 -10.06 -0.45
N SER A 190 -7.04 -9.38 0.67
CA SER A 190 -7.74 -9.61 1.92
C SER A 190 -8.13 -8.31 2.60
N GLU A 191 -9.32 -8.29 3.20
CA GLU A 191 -9.77 -7.18 4.05
C GLU A 191 -8.78 -6.92 5.20
N MET A 192 -8.18 -7.98 5.75
CA MET A 192 -7.12 -7.86 6.76
C MET A 192 -5.91 -7.09 6.25
N GLY A 193 -5.53 -7.28 4.97
CA GLY A 193 -4.44 -6.56 4.33
C GLY A 193 -4.74 -5.07 4.15
N ILE A 194 -5.96 -4.74 3.72
CA ILE A 194 -6.42 -3.34 3.60
C ILE A 194 -6.43 -2.66 4.98
N LYS A 195 -7.00 -3.30 6.00
CA LYS A 195 -6.99 -2.81 7.40
C LYS A 195 -5.57 -2.61 7.92
N LYS A 196 -4.67 -3.56 7.63
CA LYS A 196 -3.26 -3.46 8.00
C LYS A 196 -2.58 -2.26 7.33
N ALA A 197 -2.90 -1.97 6.07
CA ALA A 197 -2.35 -0.82 5.35
C ALA A 197 -2.77 0.50 6.00
N GLU A 198 -4.05 0.65 6.37
CA GLU A 198 -4.53 1.84 7.08
C GLU A 198 -3.89 1.99 8.46
N HIS A 199 -3.85 0.91 9.25
CA HIS A 199 -3.19 0.92 10.56
C HIS A 199 -1.70 1.30 10.46
N ASP A 200 -1.00 0.80 9.44
CA ASP A 200 0.40 1.15 9.20
C ASP A 200 0.55 2.62 8.78
N ALA A 201 -0.38 3.13 7.95
CA ALA A 201 -0.40 4.53 7.52
C ALA A 201 -0.60 5.48 8.70
N LEU A 202 -1.55 5.18 9.60
CA LEU A 202 -1.80 5.91 10.84
C LEU A 202 -0.53 5.96 11.70
N LYS A 203 0.10 4.81 11.96
CA LYS A 203 1.32 4.74 12.77
C LYS A 203 2.45 5.56 12.15
N ARG A 204 2.64 5.47 10.84
CA ARG A 204 3.67 6.24 10.13
C ARG A 204 3.42 7.75 10.14
N ALA A 205 2.16 8.18 10.10
CA ALA A 205 1.79 9.58 10.28
C ALA A 205 2.11 10.04 11.72
N ALA A 206 1.76 9.23 12.73
CA ALA A 206 1.98 9.51 14.14
C ALA A 206 3.48 9.61 14.51
N VAL A 207 4.31 8.73 13.94
CA VAL A 207 5.77 8.75 14.12
C VAL A 207 6.37 10.08 13.67
N LYS A 208 5.81 10.70 12.63
CA LYS A 208 6.28 12.01 12.20
C LYS A 208 6.06 13.05 13.30
N PHE A 209 4.98 12.99 14.08
CA PHE A 209 4.78 13.89 15.23
C PHE A 209 5.69 13.59 16.43
N GLY A 210 6.28 12.39 16.50
CA GLY A 210 7.27 12.00 17.50
C GLY A 210 6.92 10.74 18.29
N ILE A 211 5.72 10.19 18.10
CA ILE A 211 5.26 9.00 18.83
C ILE A 211 6.09 7.78 18.40
N ALA A 212 6.65 7.05 19.37
CA ALA A 212 7.42 5.82 19.14
C ALA A 212 8.58 5.99 18.14
N ARG A 213 9.10 7.21 17.96
CA ARG A 213 10.15 7.51 16.98
C ARG A 213 11.47 6.81 17.32
N GLU A 214 11.71 6.57 18.60
CA GLU A 214 12.84 5.83 19.15
C GLU A 214 12.90 4.39 18.64
N LEU A 215 11.77 3.75 18.35
CA LEU A 215 11.73 2.38 17.83
C LEU A 215 12.31 2.32 16.41
N TYR A 216 11.94 3.28 15.58
CA TYR A 216 12.47 3.40 14.21
C TYR A 216 13.96 3.77 14.21
N GLN A 217 14.40 4.56 15.19
CA GLN A 217 15.81 4.92 15.31
C GLN A 217 16.66 3.71 15.72
N ARG A 218 16.21 2.94 16.72
CA ARG A 218 16.87 1.69 17.13
C ARG A 218 16.88 0.66 16.01
N GLU A 219 15.77 0.49 15.28
CA GLU A 219 15.69 -0.41 14.13
C GLU A 219 16.67 0.02 13.02
N SER A 220 16.78 1.32 12.72
CA SER A 220 17.73 1.84 11.72
C SER A 220 19.17 1.57 12.12
N GLU A 221 19.54 1.77 13.39
CA GLU A 221 20.89 1.49 13.89
C GLU A 221 21.24 0.00 13.80
N VAL A 222 20.28 -0.89 14.09
CA VAL A 222 20.45 -2.34 13.93
C VAL A 222 20.66 -2.69 12.46
N ILE A 223 19.84 -2.13 11.56
CA ILE A 223 19.95 -2.35 10.12
C ILE A 223 21.26 -1.79 9.55
N GLU A 224 21.73 -0.61 10.00
CA GLU A 224 23.00 -0.04 9.55
C GLU A 224 24.21 -0.86 10.04
N ARG A 225 24.11 -1.43 11.24
CA ARG A 225 25.18 -2.25 11.84
C ARG A 225 25.26 -3.65 11.26
N GLU A 226 24.10 -4.25 11.00
CA GLU A 226 23.97 -5.62 10.47
C GLU A 226 23.91 -5.65 8.93
N GLY A 227 23.75 -4.49 8.30
CA GLY A 227 23.52 -4.32 6.86
C GLY A 227 22.04 -4.43 6.51
N THR A 228 21.54 -3.55 5.63
CA THR A 228 20.26 -3.78 4.95
C THR A 228 20.32 -5.14 4.27
N ALA A 229 19.35 -6.01 4.55
CA ALA A 229 19.19 -7.27 3.84
C ALA A 229 19.49 -7.05 2.35
N PRO A 230 20.45 -7.78 1.75
CA PRO A 230 20.74 -7.60 0.35
C PRO A 230 19.42 -7.78 -0.41
N GLN A 231 19.09 -6.82 -1.27
CA GLN A 231 18.07 -7.00 -2.30
C GLN A 231 18.33 -8.39 -2.88
N SER A 232 17.33 -9.29 -2.90
CA SER A 232 17.55 -10.63 -3.43
C SER A 232 18.21 -10.47 -4.80
N GLU A 233 19.39 -11.06 -4.96
CA GLU A 233 20.25 -10.88 -6.14
C GLU A 233 19.49 -11.22 -7.43
N PHE A 234 18.39 -11.96 -7.29
CA PHE A 234 17.46 -12.35 -8.33
C PHE A 234 16.05 -11.75 -8.16
N PRO A 235 15.36 -11.42 -9.27
CA PRO A 235 13.94 -11.06 -9.27
C PRO A 235 13.05 -12.19 -8.71
N ARG A 236 11.93 -11.82 -8.06
CA ARG A 236 10.96 -12.79 -7.51
C ARG A 236 10.34 -13.71 -8.56
N ASP A 237 10.09 -13.19 -9.76
CA ASP A 237 9.58 -13.94 -10.91
C ASP A 237 10.68 -14.02 -11.98
N PRO A 238 11.41 -15.14 -12.09
CA PRO A 238 12.47 -15.26 -13.07
C PRO A 238 11.97 -15.54 -14.48
N LEU A 239 10.74 -16.07 -14.61
CA LEU A 239 10.15 -16.49 -15.88
C LEU A 239 9.63 -15.32 -16.73
N ALA A 240 9.91 -15.37 -18.03
CA ALA A 240 9.38 -14.41 -18.99
C ALA A 240 7.86 -14.55 -19.13
N LYS A 241 7.13 -13.43 -18.99
CA LYS A 241 5.66 -13.42 -19.14
C LYS A 241 5.20 -13.23 -20.59
N SER A 242 6.12 -12.85 -21.49
CA SER A 242 5.84 -12.62 -22.90
C SER A 242 7.10 -12.80 -23.76
N MET A 243 6.92 -12.94 -25.08
CA MET A 243 8.04 -13.01 -26.03
C MET A 243 8.94 -11.77 -26.02
N ALA A 244 8.38 -10.59 -25.70
CA ALA A 244 9.14 -9.34 -25.61
C ALA A 244 10.00 -9.27 -24.34
N ASP A 245 9.64 -10.03 -23.32
CA ASP A 245 10.35 -10.12 -22.04
C ASP A 245 11.30 -11.34 -22.00
N LEU A 246 11.30 -12.18 -23.03
CA LEU A 246 12.17 -13.34 -23.10
C LEU A 246 13.64 -12.93 -23.21
N VAL A 247 14.52 -13.73 -22.62
CA VAL A 247 15.97 -13.54 -22.70
C VAL A 247 16.43 -13.32 -24.14
N THR A 248 17.24 -12.28 -24.34
CA THR A 248 17.73 -11.96 -25.67
C THR A 248 18.85 -12.92 -26.12
N PRO A 249 19.03 -13.16 -27.43
CA PRO A 249 20.14 -13.97 -27.92
C PRO A 249 21.52 -13.46 -27.47
N LYS A 250 21.65 -12.14 -27.30
CA LYS A 250 22.86 -11.50 -26.77
C LYS A 250 23.11 -11.88 -25.31
N GLN A 251 22.06 -11.88 -24.48
CA GLN A 251 22.17 -12.29 -23.08
C GLN A 251 22.48 -13.78 -22.95
N LEU A 252 21.83 -14.65 -23.74
CA LEU A 252 22.18 -16.08 -23.77
C LEU A 252 23.63 -16.31 -24.18
N GLY A 253 24.14 -15.53 -25.15
CA GLY A 253 25.54 -15.58 -25.54
C GLY A 253 26.49 -15.21 -24.39
N MET A 254 26.18 -14.13 -23.65
CA MET A 254 26.96 -13.71 -22.48
C MET A 254 26.92 -14.74 -21.34
N ILE A 255 25.73 -15.27 -21.03
CA ILE A 255 25.52 -16.31 -20.01
C ILE A 255 26.40 -17.53 -20.29
N ARG A 256 26.37 -18.05 -21.53
CA ARG A 256 27.16 -19.22 -21.94
C ARG A 256 28.66 -18.95 -21.93
N ALA A 257 29.10 -17.73 -22.28
CA ALA A 257 30.51 -17.36 -22.23
C ALA A 257 31.02 -17.31 -20.78
N LEU A 258 30.29 -16.62 -19.89
CA LEU A 258 30.68 -16.47 -18.49
C LEU A 258 30.67 -17.80 -17.74
N ALA A 259 29.67 -18.65 -17.96
CA ALA A 259 29.61 -19.97 -17.34
C ALA A 259 30.77 -20.88 -17.79
N ARG A 260 31.16 -20.82 -19.08
CA ARG A 260 32.33 -21.55 -19.59
C ARG A 260 33.61 -21.06 -18.93
N GLU A 261 33.76 -19.76 -18.72
CA GLU A 261 34.91 -19.17 -18.05
C GLU A 261 34.94 -19.50 -16.54
N ALA A 262 33.77 -19.61 -15.91
CA ALA A 262 33.63 -20.06 -14.53
C ALA A 262 33.73 -21.59 -14.34
N GLY A 263 33.67 -22.37 -15.43
CA GLY A 263 33.70 -23.83 -15.40
C GLY A 263 32.42 -24.48 -14.88
N VAL A 264 31.27 -23.80 -15.02
CA VAL A 264 29.97 -24.23 -14.49
C VAL A 264 29.03 -24.62 -15.63
N ASP A 265 28.20 -25.65 -15.43
CA ASP A 265 27.09 -25.97 -16.34
C ASP A 265 25.99 -24.92 -16.17
N VAL A 266 25.69 -24.20 -17.24
CA VAL A 266 24.78 -23.06 -17.21
C VAL A 266 23.37 -23.49 -16.79
N GLU A 267 22.93 -24.67 -17.25
CA GLU A 267 21.53 -25.09 -17.13
C GLU A 267 21.29 -25.65 -15.74
N GLU A 268 22.27 -26.39 -15.20
CA GLU A 268 22.27 -26.84 -13.81
C GLU A 268 22.31 -25.65 -12.84
N GLU A 269 23.16 -24.65 -13.10
CA GLU A 269 23.29 -23.46 -12.25
C GLU A 269 22.03 -22.59 -12.29
N CYS A 270 21.46 -22.37 -13.48
CA CYS A 270 20.20 -21.63 -13.64
C CYS A 270 19.04 -22.35 -12.93
N GLN A 271 19.00 -23.68 -13.03
CA GLN A 271 17.99 -24.49 -12.33
C GLN A 271 18.18 -24.46 -10.81
N SER A 272 19.42 -24.46 -10.33
CA SER A 272 19.75 -24.37 -8.90
C SER A 272 19.32 -23.03 -8.30
N VAL A 273 19.65 -21.94 -9.00
CA VAL A 273 19.51 -20.57 -8.49
C VAL A 273 18.11 -20.00 -8.76
N LEU A 274 17.60 -20.15 -9.98
CA LEU A 274 16.37 -19.54 -10.46
C LEU A 274 15.22 -20.53 -10.65
N ARG A 275 15.48 -21.83 -10.54
CA ARG A 275 14.48 -22.92 -10.69
C ARG A 275 13.77 -22.92 -12.05
N CYS A 276 14.43 -22.38 -13.07
CA CYS A 276 13.95 -22.37 -14.44
C CYS A 276 15.08 -22.64 -15.41
N LYS A 277 14.72 -22.93 -16.66
CA LYS A 277 15.70 -23.07 -17.73
C LYS A 277 16.17 -21.70 -18.21
N THR A 278 17.33 -21.68 -18.85
CA THR A 278 17.95 -20.45 -19.35
C THR A 278 17.16 -19.80 -20.47
N ASP A 279 16.45 -20.58 -21.28
CA ASP A 279 15.61 -20.13 -22.39
C ASP A 279 14.27 -19.55 -21.94
N GLU A 280 13.85 -19.82 -20.70
CA GLU A 280 12.60 -19.34 -20.11
C GLU A 280 12.79 -18.06 -19.27
N LEU A 281 14.03 -17.58 -19.15
CA LEU A 281 14.36 -16.39 -18.35
C LEU A 281 13.72 -15.12 -18.92
N SER A 282 13.22 -14.27 -18.02
CA SER A 282 12.94 -12.88 -18.32
C SER A 282 14.24 -12.10 -18.58
N MET A 283 14.19 -11.02 -19.35
CA MET A 283 15.36 -10.16 -19.60
C MET A 283 15.99 -9.64 -18.30
N ARG A 284 15.17 -9.37 -17.28
CA ARG A 284 15.62 -8.88 -15.98
C ARG A 284 16.30 -9.99 -15.17
N ALA A 285 15.73 -11.20 -15.17
CA ALA A 285 16.33 -12.35 -14.52
C ALA A 285 17.65 -12.76 -15.20
N ALA A 286 17.70 -12.73 -16.53
CA ALA A 286 18.91 -12.98 -17.29
C ALA A 286 20.03 -11.98 -16.99
N SER A 287 19.70 -10.69 -16.83
CA SER A 287 20.69 -9.67 -16.43
C SER A 287 21.26 -9.93 -15.04
N SER A 288 20.39 -10.33 -14.10
CA SER A 288 20.78 -10.67 -12.73
C SER A 288 21.64 -11.94 -12.70
N PHE A 289 21.30 -12.94 -13.52
CA PHE A 289 22.06 -14.18 -13.68
C PHE A 289 23.43 -13.96 -14.31
N ILE A 290 23.56 -13.02 -15.24
CA ILE A 290 24.86 -12.60 -15.79
C ILE A 290 25.77 -12.04 -14.69
N ASP A 291 25.24 -11.23 -13.79
CA ASP A 291 26.04 -10.64 -12.71
C ASP A 291 26.46 -11.69 -11.68
N HIS A 292 25.59 -12.67 -11.37
CA HIS A 292 25.94 -13.87 -10.58
C HIS A 292 27.10 -14.65 -11.21
N LEU A 293 27.03 -14.93 -12.51
CA LEU A 293 28.10 -15.65 -13.22
C LEU A 293 29.42 -14.88 -13.25
N LYS A 294 29.40 -13.54 -13.35
CA LYS A 294 30.61 -12.71 -13.22
C LYS A 294 31.21 -12.81 -11.83
N ASN A 295 30.39 -12.86 -10.78
CA ASN A 295 30.87 -13.01 -9.40
C ASN A 295 31.54 -14.38 -9.23
N LEU A 296 30.92 -15.45 -9.71
CA LEU A 296 31.52 -16.79 -9.74
C LEU A 296 32.85 -16.84 -10.50
N GLN A 297 32.94 -16.15 -11.64
CA GLN A 297 34.19 -16.03 -12.38
C GLN A 297 35.28 -15.33 -11.56
N GLN A 298 34.96 -14.25 -10.86
CA GLN A 298 35.90 -13.54 -10.00
C GLN A 298 36.35 -14.38 -8.80
N GLU A 299 35.46 -15.18 -8.22
CA GLU A 299 35.77 -16.12 -7.15
C GLU A 299 36.70 -17.24 -7.64
N ALA A 300 36.41 -17.85 -8.79
CA ALA A 300 37.27 -18.85 -9.42
C ALA A 300 38.68 -18.28 -9.73
N ALA A 301 38.73 -17.06 -10.28
CA ALA A 301 39.99 -16.38 -10.61
C ALA A 301 40.81 -15.98 -9.37
N SER A 302 40.15 -15.60 -8.26
CA SER A 302 40.82 -15.23 -7.02
C SER A 302 41.27 -16.44 -6.19
N GLY A 303 40.53 -17.54 -6.21
CA GLY A 303 40.93 -18.82 -5.64
C GLY A 303 42.18 -19.40 -6.29
N MET A 304 42.29 -19.28 -7.62
CA MET A 304 43.45 -19.78 -8.37
C MET A 304 44.74 -18.99 -8.10
N ARG A 305 44.65 -17.70 -7.74
CA ARG A 305 45.81 -16.86 -7.38
C ARG A 305 46.35 -17.10 -5.96
N ARG A 306 45.59 -17.71 -5.06
CA ARG A 306 46.04 -18.02 -3.69
C ARG A 306 46.73 -19.38 -3.56
N ALA A 307 46.59 -20.25 -4.56
CA ALA A 307 47.12 -21.61 -4.56
C ALA A 307 48.42 -21.78 -5.39
N SER A 308 48.95 -20.69 -5.95
CA SER A 308 50.26 -20.63 -6.62
C SER A 308 51.30 -19.98 -5.72
#